data_AF-A0A2V3PI84-F1
#
_entry.id   AF-A0A2V3PI84-F1
#
_cell.length_a   1.000
_cell.length_b   1.000
_cell.length_c   1.000
_cell.angle_alpha   90.00
_cell.angle_beta   90.00
_cell.angle_gamma   90.00
#
_symmetry.space_group_name_H-M   'P 1'
#
loop_
_entity.id
_entity.type
_entity.pdbx_description
1 polymer ?
#
loop_
_entity_poly.entity_id
_entity_poly.type
_entity_poly.pdbx_seq_one_letter_code
_entity_poly.pdbx_strand_id
1 'polypeptide(L)' 'MIDQNKIIMKLEKDKIELLETLKGVKRLMDSEDYTYSFDDLYERVSAVIAKYE' A
#
# COMPACT_ATOMS: atom_id res chain seq x y z
N MET A 1 27.65 14.17 -4.60
CA MET A 1 27.30 12.90 -5.26
C MET A 1 25.98 12.42 -4.68
N ILE A 2 25.02 12.10 -5.53
CA ILE A 2 23.78 11.44 -5.09
C ILE A 2 24.13 9.96 -4.86
N ASP A 3 23.82 9.46 -3.67
CA ASP A 3 24.01 8.05 -3.34
C ASP A 3 22.89 7.23 -3.99
N GLN A 4 23.20 6.67 -5.16
CA GLN A 4 22.27 5.86 -5.95
C GLN A 4 21.78 4.63 -5.18
N ASN A 5 22.63 4.03 -4.32
CA ASN A 5 22.24 2.87 -3.52
C ASN A 5 21.18 3.25 -2.48
N LYS A 6 21.32 4.43 -1.87
CA LYS A 6 20.33 4.95 -0.92
C LYS A 6 18.97 5.20 -1.57
N ILE A 7 18.95 5.65 -2.83
CA ILE A 7 17.71 5.84 -3.59
C ILE A 7 17.06 4.50 -3.94
N ILE A 8 17.85 3.54 -4.41
CA ILE A 8 17.36 2.20 -4.77
C ILE A 8 16.75 1.50 -3.55
N MET A 9 17.45 1.51 -2.41
CA MET A 9 16.93 0.91 -1.17
C MET A 9 15.60 1.54 -0.71
N LYS A 10 15.44 2.86 -0.90
CA LYS A 10 14.18 3.54 -0.57
C LYS A 10 13.07 3.09 -1.51
N LEU A 11 13.31 3.07 -2.82
CA LEU A 11 12.34 2.63 -3.82
C LEU A 11 11.90 1.18 -3.63
N GLU A 12 12.82 0.28 -3.27
CA GLU A 12 12.50 -1.11 -2.97
C GLU A 12 11.61 -1.25 -1.74
N LYS A 13 11.91 -0.50 -0.68
CA LYS A 13 11.08 -0.48 0.55
C LYS A 13 9.68 0.03 0.26
N ASP A 14 9.58 1.13 -0.46
CA ASP A 14 8.32 1.77 -0.86
C ASP A 14 7.46 0.79 -1.70
N LYS A 15 8.08 0.10 -2.66
CA LYS A 15 7.40 -0.94 -3.46
C LYS A 15 6.87 -2.10 -2.62
N ILE A 16 7.60 -2.54 -1.60
CA ILE A 16 7.16 -3.63 -0.71
C ILE A 16 5.94 -3.21 0.11
N GLU A 17 5.94 -2.01 0.70
CA GLU A 17 4.81 -1.50 1.49
C GLU A 17 3.53 -1.38 0.66
N LEU A 18 3.66 -0.94 -0.59
CA LEU A 18 2.56 -0.83 -1.55
C LEU A 18 1.97 -2.22 -1.90
N LEU A 19 2.83 -3.21 -2.14
CA LEU A 19 2.41 -4.58 -2.44
C LEU A 19 1.72 -5.25 -1.24
N GLU A 20 2.20 -5.04 -0.03
CA GLU A 20 1.58 -5.59 1.18
C GLU A 20 0.20 -4.98 1.44
N THR A 21 0.06 -3.67 1.20
CA THR A 21 -1.23 -2.96 1.29
C THR A 21 -2.24 -3.55 0.31
N LEU A 22 -1.87 -3.70 -0.97
CA LEU A 22 -2.74 -4.27 -1.99
C LEU A 22 -3.13 -5.72 -1.68
N LYS A 23 -2.22 -6.53 -1.12
CA LYS A 23 -2.56 -7.87 -0.63
C LYS A 23 -3.54 -7.84 0.55
N GLY A 24 -3.45 -6.83 1.41
CA GLY A 24 -4.44 -6.57 2.47
C GLY A 24 -5.82 -6.30 1.89
N VAL A 25 -5.92 -5.37 0.94
CA VAL A 25 -7.18 -5.03 0.26
C VAL A 25 -7.76 -6.25 -0.47
N LYS A 26 -6.94 -7.00 -1.20
CA LYS A 26 -7.39 -8.22 -1.89
C LYS A 26 -7.98 -9.25 -0.91
N ARG A 27 -7.33 -9.47 0.24
CA ARG A 27 -7.85 -10.39 1.27
C ARG A 27 -9.19 -9.94 1.85
N LEU A 28 -9.41 -8.63 1.99
CA LEU A 28 -10.67 -8.07 2.45
C LEU A 28 -11.78 -8.19 1.39
N MET A 29 -11.42 -8.11 0.11
CA MET A 29 -12.36 -8.34 -1.00
C MET A 29 -12.69 -9.82 -1.18
N ASP A 30 -11.72 -10.71 -0.96
CA ASP A 30 -11.87 -12.17 -1.09
C ASP A 30 -12.54 -12.80 0.15
N SER A 31 -12.61 -12.10 1.29
CA SER A 31 -13.30 -12.60 2.49
C SER A 31 -14.81 -12.40 2.38
N GLU A 32 -15.58 -13.48 2.52
CA GLU A 32 -17.05 -13.44 2.62
C GLU A 32 -17.55 -12.75 3.91
N ASP A 33 -16.66 -12.49 4.87
CA ASP A 33 -16.89 -11.63 6.03
C ASP A 33 -16.82 -10.14 5.64
N TYR A 34 -17.87 -9.65 5.00
CA TYR A 34 -18.08 -8.22 4.69
C TYR A 34 -18.29 -7.40 5.97
N THR A 35 -17.21 -7.17 6.71
CA THR A 35 -17.18 -6.26 7.87
C THR A 35 -16.64 -4.87 7.51
N TYR A 36 -16.05 -4.72 6.32
CA TYR A 36 -15.52 -3.46 5.82
C TYR A 36 -16.36 -2.93 4.66
N SER A 37 -16.72 -1.65 4.74
CA SER A 37 -17.38 -0.94 3.64
C SER A 37 -16.37 -0.60 2.53
N PHE A 38 -16.88 -0.28 1.33
CA PHE A 38 -16.05 0.26 0.26
C PHE A 38 -15.31 1.54 0.68
N ASP A 39 -15.96 2.38 1.51
CA ASP A 39 -15.38 3.62 2.02
C ASP A 39 -14.17 3.35 2.93
N ASP A 40 -14.23 2.32 3.79
CA ASP A 40 -13.09 1.92 4.65
C ASP A 40 -11.89 1.44 3.82
N LEU A 41 -12.15 0.73 2.71
CA LEU A 41 -11.11 0.30 1.79
C LEU A 41 -10.54 1.50 1.02
N TYR A 42 -11.40 2.41 0.58
CA TYR A 42 -11.02 3.61 -0.15
C TYR A 42 -10.13 4.53 0.69
N GLU A 43 -10.46 4.77 1.96
CA GLU A 43 -9.63 5.56 2.87
C GLU A 43 -8.25 4.92 3.09
N ARG A 44 -8.19 3.59 3.30
CA ARG A 44 -6.91 2.89 3.50
C ARG A 44 -6.01 2.95 2.27
N VAL A 45 -6.58 2.78 1.08
CA VAL A 45 -5.83 2.90 -0.18
C VAL A 45 -5.36 4.34 -0.39
N SER A 46 -6.24 5.31 -0.16
CA SER A 46 -5.92 6.74 -0.30
C SER A 46 -4.80 7.17 0.65
N ALA A 47 -4.82 6.69 1.90
CA ALA A 47 -3.78 6.97 2.89
C ALA A 47 -2.40 6.40 2.49
N VAL A 48 -2.37 5.26 1.78
CA VAL A 48 -1.11 4.72 1.25
C VAL A 48 -0.63 5.52 0.05
N ILE A 49 -1.52 5.90 -0.88
CA ILE A 49 -1.16 6.72 -2.04
C ILE A 49 -0.62 8.08 -1.58
N ALA A 50 -1.25 8.72 -0.59
CA ALA A 50 -0.83 10.02 -0.06
C ALA A 50 0.57 10.03 0.58
N LYS A 51 1.16 8.87 0.93
CA LYS A 51 2.55 8.80 1.38
C LYS A 51 3.57 8.91 0.25
N TYR A 52 3.12 8.78 -1.00
CA TYR A 52 3.95 8.79 -2.21
C TYR A 52 3.79 10.06 -3.05
N GLU A 53 2.90 10.97 -2.64
CA GLU A 53 2.74 12.33 -3.18
C GLU A 53 3.52 13.36 -2.35
#